data_AF-A0A962A9G8-F1
#
_entry.id   AF-A0A962A9G8-F1
#
_cell.length_a   1.000
_cell.length_b   1.000
_cell.length_c   1.000
_cell.angle_alpha   90.00
_cell.angle_beta   90.00
_cell.angle_gamma   90.00
#
_symmetry.space_group_name_H-M   'P 1'
#
loop_
_entity.id
_entity.type
_entity.pdbx_description
1 polymer ?
#
loop_
_entity_poly.entity_id
_entity_poly.type
_entity_poly.pdbx_seq_one_letter_code
_entity_poly.pdbx_strand_id
1 'polypeptide(L)'
;MHILALGVWIGCIATEAIVEHSVRDDAQRDYVADVHWPIDLYVETPAFLLTAFSGGMLLRNAATDWLLWAMAGAGLAAVGCNAACVAVVLARRNSRRRGDTVAYARLDDLQHKLGALLVALLVVALATGFARAL
;
A
#
# COMPACT_ATOMS: atom_id res chain seq x y z
N MET A 1 2.48 -14.60 -12.54
CA MET A 1 2.63 -13.14 -12.48
C MET A 1 1.91 -12.53 -11.29
N HIS A 2 0.60 -12.76 -11.11
CA HIS A 2 -0.17 -12.17 -9.98
C HIS A 2 0.48 -12.36 -8.61
N ILE A 3 0.76 -13.60 -8.21
CA ILE A 3 1.36 -13.90 -6.89
C ILE A 3 2.74 -13.25 -6.69
N LEU A 4 3.55 -13.14 -7.75
CA LEU A 4 4.85 -12.48 -7.67
C LEU A 4 4.70 -10.97 -7.45
N ALA A 5 3.81 -10.32 -8.22
CA ALA A 5 3.52 -8.90 -8.06
C ALA A 5 2.93 -8.60 -6.67
N LEU A 6 2.01 -9.44 -6.21
CA LEU A 6 1.43 -9.35 -4.87
C LEU A 6 2.50 -9.53 -3.78
N GLY A 7 3.41 -10.49 -3.95
CA GLY A 7 4.52 -10.71 -3.02
C GLY A 7 5.48 -9.54 -2.92
N VAL A 8 5.83 -8.92 -4.06
CA VAL A 8 6.64 -7.69 -4.08
C VAL A 8 5.90 -6.56 -3.36
N TRP A 9 4.61 -6.37 -3.67
CA TRP A 9 3.80 -5.32 -3.06
C TRP A 9 3.68 -5.48 -1.53
N ILE A 10 3.34 -6.68 -1.05
CA ILE A 10 3.30 -6.98 0.40
C ILE A 10 4.68 -6.80 1.04
N GLY A 11 5.75 -7.16 0.34
CA GLY A 11 7.13 -6.96 0.81
C GLY A 11 7.49 -5.49 1.02
N CYS A 12 7.05 -4.59 0.13
CA CYS A 12 7.20 -3.15 0.30
C CYS A 12 6.48 -2.67 1.58
N ILE A 13 5.20 -3.00 1.72
CA ILE A 13 4.38 -2.60 2.89
C ILE A 13 4.97 -3.14 4.19
N ALA A 14 5.43 -4.39 4.21
CA ALA A 14 6.06 -4.98 5.38
C ALA A 14 7.37 -4.26 5.74
N THR A 15 8.18 -3.91 4.74
CA THR A 15 9.43 -3.17 4.95
C THR A 15 9.15 -1.77 5.49
N GLU A 16 8.18 -1.06 4.92
CA GLU A 16 7.72 0.25 5.40
C GLU A 16 7.30 0.16 6.87
N ALA A 17 6.40 -0.77 7.21
CA ALA A 17 5.93 -0.95 8.58
C ALA A 17 7.07 -1.20 9.58
N ILE A 18 8.06 -2.02 9.21
CA ILE A 18 9.23 -2.29 10.06
C ILE A 18 10.10 -1.05 10.21
N VAL A 19 10.41 -0.39 9.09
CA VAL A 19 11.33 0.76 9.08
C VAL A 19 10.74 1.92 9.85
N GLU A 20 9.48 2.29 9.63
CA GLU A 20 8.82 3.41 10.32
C GLU A 20 8.76 3.20 11.84
N HIS A 21 8.54 1.97 12.32
CA HIS A 21 8.55 1.67 13.75
C HIS A 21 9.97 1.56 14.35
N SER A 22 11.01 1.46 13.50
CA SER A 22 12.41 1.34 13.95
C SER A 22 13.11 2.68 14.13
N VAL A 23 12.51 3.77 13.66
CA VAL A 23 13.09 5.12 13.72
C VAL A 23 13.08 5.69 15.14
N ARG A 24 14.20 6.31 15.57
CA ARG A 24 14.38 6.80 16.96
C ARG A 24 14.53 8.31 17.07
N ASP A 25 14.95 9.00 16.02
CA ASP A 25 15.16 10.44 16.00
C ASP A 25 14.66 11.08 14.70
N ASP A 26 14.55 12.41 14.69
CA ASP A 26 13.99 13.16 13.56
C ASP A 26 14.87 13.10 12.31
N ALA A 27 16.20 13.00 12.47
CA ALA A 27 17.12 12.90 11.33
C ALA A 27 16.96 11.55 10.59
N GLN A 28 16.71 10.48 11.34
CA GLN A 28 16.38 9.17 10.78
C GLN A 28 14.99 9.17 10.13
N ARG A 29 13.97 9.84 10.70
CA ARG A 29 12.63 9.95 10.08
C ARG A 29 12.73 10.63 8.72
N ASP A 30 13.51 11.70 8.69
CA ASP A 30 13.77 12.50 7.50
C ASP A 30 14.48 11.69 6.41
N TYR A 31 15.52 10.94 6.78
CA TYR A 31 16.21 10.04 5.84
C TYR A 31 15.28 8.95 5.30
N VAL A 32 14.50 8.31 6.18
CA VAL A 32 13.53 7.29 5.77
C VAL A 32 12.52 7.89 4.79
N ALA A 33 11.94 9.06 5.08
CA ALA A 33 10.99 9.71 4.19
C ALA A 33 11.57 10.03 2.79
N ASP A 34 12.85 10.39 2.71
CA ASP A 34 13.52 10.68 1.42
C ASP A 34 13.80 9.41 0.59
N VAL A 35 14.14 8.30 1.25
CA VAL A 35 14.38 6.99 0.61
C VAL A 35 13.07 6.25 0.31
N HIS A 36 12.01 6.51 1.06
CA HIS A 36 10.70 5.90 0.93
C HIS A 36 10.02 6.30 -0.39
N TRP A 37 9.99 7.61 -0.70
CA TRP A 37 9.41 8.14 -1.94
C TRP A 37 9.79 7.40 -3.24
N PRO A 38 11.07 7.16 -3.57
CA PRO A 38 11.42 6.45 -4.80
C PRO A 38 11.01 4.98 -4.77
N ILE A 39 10.97 4.33 -3.60
CA ILE A 39 10.52 2.94 -3.48
C ILE A 39 9.03 2.85 -3.84
N ASP A 40 8.20 3.75 -3.29
CA ASP A 40 6.76 3.79 -3.57
C ASP A 40 6.49 4.00 -5.05
N LEU A 41 7.26 4.90 -5.68
CA LEU A 41 7.03 5.24 -7.08
C LEU A 41 7.53 4.15 -8.04
N TYR A 42 8.73 3.61 -7.82
CA TYR A 42 9.41 2.76 -8.80
C TYR A 42 9.30 1.26 -8.52
N VAL A 43 8.94 0.87 -7.30
CA VAL A 43 8.80 -0.54 -6.92
C VAL A 43 7.37 -0.85 -6.54
N GLU A 44 6.83 -0.13 -5.57
CA GLU A 44 5.51 -0.44 -5.02
C GLU A 44 4.39 -0.14 -6.03
N THR A 45 4.43 1.03 -6.68
CA THR A 45 3.41 1.44 -7.66
C THR A 45 3.30 0.45 -8.82
N PRO A 46 4.39 0.05 -9.49
CA PRO A 46 4.32 -1.02 -10.49
C PRO A 46 3.79 -2.34 -9.92
N ALA A 47 4.16 -2.71 -8.69
CA ALA A 47 3.75 -3.96 -8.07
C ALA A 47 2.24 -4.02 -7.79
N PHE A 48 1.65 -2.98 -7.18
CA PHE A 48 0.21 -2.98 -6.91
C PHE A 48 -0.62 -2.83 -8.19
N LEU A 49 -0.13 -2.07 -9.18
CA LEU A 49 -0.79 -1.95 -10.49
C LEU A 49 -0.78 -3.28 -11.25
N LEU A 50 0.36 -3.99 -11.26
CA LEU A 50 0.44 -5.33 -11.84
C LEU A 50 -0.45 -6.32 -11.11
N THR A 51 -0.55 -6.21 -9.78
CA THR A 51 -1.47 -7.03 -8.97
C THR A 51 -2.92 -6.77 -9.34
N ALA A 52 -3.33 -5.50 -9.44
CA ALA A 52 -4.68 -5.11 -9.84
C ALA A 52 -5.02 -5.61 -11.26
N PHE A 53 -4.12 -5.37 -12.22
CA PHE A 53 -4.31 -5.77 -13.60
C PHE A 53 -4.43 -7.30 -13.74
N SER A 54 -3.47 -8.03 -13.18
CA SER A 54 -3.47 -9.50 -13.26
C SER A 54 -4.62 -10.13 -12.46
N GLY A 55 -5.04 -9.52 -11.35
CA GLY A 55 -6.23 -9.94 -10.60
C GLY A 55 -7.52 -9.76 -11.42
N GLY A 56 -7.65 -8.63 -12.12
CA GLY A 56 -8.73 -8.39 -13.08
C GLY A 56 -8.80 -9.43 -14.19
N MET A 57 -7.65 -9.88 -14.71
CA MET A 57 -7.59 -10.96 -15.70
C MET A 57 -8.05 -12.31 -15.12
N LEU A 58 -7.65 -12.62 -13.88
CA LEU A 58 -8.04 -13.86 -13.20
C LEU A 58 -9.56 -13.90 -12.91
N LEU A 59 -10.17 -12.76 -12.58
CA LEU A 59 -11.61 -12.67 -12.32
C LEU A 59 -12.47 -13.07 -13.52
N ARG A 60 -12.01 -12.87 -14.76
CA ARG A 60 -12.80 -13.15 -15.97
C ARG A 60 -13.14 -14.64 -16.14
N ASN A 61 -12.33 -15.54 -15.59
CA ASN A 61 -12.49 -16.98 -15.72
C ASN A 61 -12.82 -17.67 -14.39
N ALA A 62 -13.02 -16.90 -13.31
CA ALA A 62 -13.27 -17.45 -11.99
C ALA A 62 -14.75 -17.82 -11.81
N ALA A 63 -15.01 -18.98 -11.20
CA ALA A 63 -16.35 -19.31 -10.72
C ALA A 63 -16.81 -18.24 -9.71
N THR A 64 -17.98 -17.65 -9.93
CA THR A 64 -18.48 -16.56 -9.11
C THR A 64 -19.12 -17.07 -7.84
N ASP A 65 -18.70 -16.53 -6.71
CA ASP A 65 -19.28 -16.76 -5.39
C ASP A 65 -19.06 -15.50 -4.53
N TRP A 66 -19.67 -15.45 -3.35
CA TRP A 66 -19.60 -14.26 -2.50
C TRP A 66 -18.18 -14.04 -1.93
N LEU A 67 -17.40 -15.09 -1.70
CA LEU A 67 -16.02 -14.99 -1.21
C LEU A 67 -15.11 -14.36 -2.28
N LEU A 68 -15.32 -14.71 -3.56
CA LEU A 68 -14.64 -14.09 -4.69
C LEU A 68 -14.85 -12.57 -4.70
N TRP A 69 -16.10 -12.13 -4.55
CA TRP A 69 -16.43 -10.71 -4.53
C TRP A 69 -15.88 -10.00 -3.29
N ALA A 70 -15.89 -10.66 -2.13
CA ALA A 70 -15.29 -10.13 -0.91
C ALA A 70 -13.77 -9.94 -1.05
N MET A 71 -13.04 -10.96 -1.54
CA MET A 71 -11.59 -10.86 -1.73
C MET A 71 -11.22 -9.82 -2.80
N ALA A 72 -11.97 -9.79 -3.90
CA ALA A 72 -11.72 -8.87 -5.01
C ALA A 72 -12.05 -7.42 -4.62
N GLY A 73 -13.16 -7.21 -3.92
CA GLY A 73 -13.56 -5.90 -3.40
C GLY A 73 -12.56 -5.36 -2.39
N ALA A 74 -12.13 -6.18 -1.43
CA ALA A 74 -11.09 -5.81 -0.47
C ALA A 74 -9.74 -5.52 -1.15
N GLY A 75 -9.34 -6.35 -2.12
CA GLY A 75 -8.12 -6.13 -2.90
C GLY A 75 -8.16 -4.85 -3.74
N LEU A 76 -9.30 -4.54 -4.37
CA LEU A 76 -9.47 -3.30 -5.13
C LEU A 76 -9.48 -2.07 -4.21
N ALA A 77 -10.11 -2.17 -3.04
CA ALA A 77 -10.07 -1.13 -2.03
C ALA A 77 -8.64 -0.91 -1.51
N ALA A 78 -7.86 -1.99 -1.30
CA ALA A 78 -6.45 -1.90 -0.93
C ALA A 78 -5.63 -1.17 -2.01
N VAL A 79 -5.83 -1.48 -3.29
CA VAL A 79 -5.20 -0.77 -4.41
C VAL A 79 -5.55 0.72 -4.41
N GLY A 80 -6.82 1.07 -4.19
CA GLY A 80 -7.26 2.46 -4.10
C GLY A 80 -6.67 3.19 -2.89
N CYS A 81 -6.60 2.51 -1.74
CA CYS A 81 -5.98 3.03 -0.53
C CYS A 81 -4.49 3.31 -0.76
N ASN A 82 -3.78 2.39 -1.42
CA ASN A 82 -2.37 2.57 -1.71
C ASN A 82 -2.08 3.69 -2.71
N ALA A 83 -2.93 3.83 -3.74
CA ALA A 83 -2.86 4.97 -4.64
C ALA A 83 -3.05 6.31 -3.89
N ALA A 84 -3.91 6.34 -2.87
CA ALA A 84 -4.03 7.50 -1.99
C ALA A 84 -2.78 7.72 -1.13
N CYS A 85 -2.13 6.66 -0.61
CA CYS A 85 -0.84 6.76 0.09
C CYS A 85 0.22 7.43 -0.80
N VAL A 86 0.38 7.00 -2.06
CA VAL A 86 1.32 7.61 -3.01
C VAL A 86 1.04 9.11 -3.21
N ALA A 87 -0.23 9.50 -3.33
CA ALA A 87 -0.60 10.92 -3.44
C ALA A 87 -0.25 11.72 -2.18
N VAL A 88 -0.42 11.12 -0.99
CA VAL A 88 -0.04 11.73 0.29
C VAL A 88 1.49 11.86 0.40
N VAL A 89 2.26 10.85 0.01
CA VAL A 89 3.74 10.89 0.00
C VAL A 89 4.24 12.03 -0.89
N LEU A 90 3.67 12.16 -2.09
CA LEU A 90 3.95 13.26 -3.01
C LEU A 90 3.64 14.64 -2.39
N ALA A 91 2.47 14.77 -1.77
CA ALA A 91 2.07 16.00 -1.11
C ALA A 91 2.99 16.32 0.08
N ARG A 92 3.34 15.32 0.90
CA ARG A 92 4.21 15.43 2.07
C ARG A 92 5.59 15.94 1.66
N ARG A 93 6.16 15.37 0.59
CA ARG A 93 7.42 15.81 -0.03
C ARG A 93 7.37 17.27 -0.49
N ASN A 94 6.28 17.68 -1.13
CA ASN A 94 6.10 19.06 -1.59
C ASN A 94 5.97 20.05 -0.43
N SER A 95 5.27 19.68 0.65
CA SER A 95 5.19 20.49 1.88
C SER A 95 6.55 20.66 2.53
N ARG A 96 7.36 19.59 2.62
CA ARG A 96 8.74 19.65 3.13
C ARG A 96 9.61 20.61 2.32
N ARG A 97 9.55 20.54 0.99
CA ARG A 97 10.28 21.44 0.08
C ARG A 97 9.91 22.91 0.24
N ARG A 98 8.68 23.20 0.68
CA ARG A 98 8.18 24.56 0.97
C ARG A 98 8.45 25.01 2.40
N GLY A 99 9.01 24.16 3.26
CA GLY A 99 9.19 24.45 4.69
C GLY A 99 7.88 24.46 5.49
N ASP A 100 6.79 23.91 4.95
CA ASP A 100 5.48 23.86 5.62
C ASP A 100 5.40 22.65 6.55
N THR A 101 5.91 22.82 7.77
CA THR A 101 5.99 21.78 8.80
C THR A 101 4.62 21.34 9.32
N VAL A 102 3.62 22.23 9.31
CA VAL A 102 2.26 21.93 9.76
C VAL A 102 1.55 21.03 8.75
N ALA A 103 1.64 21.35 7.46
CA ALA A 103 1.10 20.48 6.42
C ALA A 103 1.84 19.13 6.36
N TYR A 104 3.16 19.14 6.55
CA TYR A 104 3.96 17.92 6.63
C TYR A 104 3.45 16.96 7.71
N ALA A 105 3.32 17.43 8.95
CA ALA A 105 2.86 16.61 10.08
C ALA A 105 1.45 16.04 9.86
N ARG A 106 0.53 16.84 9.31
CA ARG A 106 -0.84 16.37 9.00
C ARG A 106 -0.86 15.28 7.93
N LEU A 107 -0.01 15.40 6.91
CA LEU A 107 0.10 14.42 5.84
C LEU A 107 0.79 13.14 6.33
N ASP A 108 1.76 13.26 7.22
CA ASP A 108 2.41 12.14 7.90
C ASP A 108 1.40 11.31 8.73
N ASP A 109 0.58 11.97 9.55
CA ASP A 109 -0.51 11.33 10.30
C ASP A 109 -1.53 10.65 9.39
N LEU A 110 -1.85 11.28 8.25
CA LEU A 110 -2.78 10.72 7.27
C LEU A 110 -2.20 9.48 6.60
N GLN A 111 -0.91 9.50 6.24
CA GLN A 111 -0.21 8.35 5.67
C GLN A 111 -0.27 7.15 6.61
N HIS A 112 0.04 7.32 7.90
CA HIS A 112 -0.04 6.23 8.88
C HIS A 112 -1.44 5.60 8.97
N LYS A 113 -2.50 6.43 8.95
CA LYS A 113 -3.89 5.93 8.99
C LYS A 113 -4.26 5.18 7.71
N LEU A 114 -3.82 5.67 6.55
CA LEU A 114 -4.04 4.99 5.27
C LEU A 114 -3.24 3.68 5.20
N GLY A 115 -2.00 3.65 5.66
CA GLY A 115 -1.18 2.44 5.74
C GLY A 115 -1.83 1.37 6.63
N ALA A 116 -2.36 1.75 7.80
CA ALA A 116 -3.10 0.82 8.66
C ALA A 116 -4.37 0.26 7.98
N LEU A 117 -5.12 1.12 7.29
CA LEU A 117 -6.29 0.70 6.51
C LEU A 117 -5.91 -0.25 5.37
N LEU A 118 -4.84 0.05 4.64
CA LEU A 118 -4.28 -0.77 3.57
C LEU A 118 -3.95 -2.18 4.07
N VAL A 119 -3.23 -2.29 5.18
CA VAL A 119 -2.90 -3.58 5.82
C VAL A 119 -4.16 -4.34 6.19
N ALA A 120 -5.15 -3.68 6.80
CA ALA A 120 -6.42 -4.33 7.17
C ALA A 120 -7.16 -4.88 5.94
N LEU A 121 -7.22 -4.12 4.84
CA LEU A 121 -7.84 -4.55 3.59
C LEU A 121 -7.11 -5.74 2.95
N LEU A 122 -5.78 -5.75 2.97
CA LEU A 122 -4.98 -6.88 2.49
C LEU A 122 -5.22 -8.14 3.32
N VAL A 123 -5.29 -8.02 4.65
CA VAL A 123 -5.61 -9.15 5.53
C VAL A 123 -6.99 -9.72 5.21
N VAL A 124 -8.00 -8.86 5.02
CA VAL A 124 -9.35 -9.31 4.63
C VAL A 124 -9.32 -10.02 3.27
N ALA A 125 -8.62 -9.46 2.28
CA ALA A 125 -8.51 -10.06 0.94
C ALA A 125 -7.83 -11.44 0.98
N LEU A 126 -6.74 -11.57 1.74
CA LEU A 126 -6.00 -12.83 1.90
C LEU A 126 -6.80 -13.86 2.68
N ALA A 127 -7.45 -13.47 3.79
CA ALA A 127 -8.24 -14.37 4.61
C ALA A 127 -9.45 -14.92 3.85
N THR A 128 -10.16 -14.08 3.09
CA THR A 128 -11.28 -14.53 2.26
C THR A 128 -10.83 -15.38 1.07
N GLY A 129 -9.69 -15.04 0.45
CA GLY A 129 -9.08 -15.86 -0.59
C GLY A 129 -8.65 -17.25 -0.07
N PHE A 130 -8.08 -17.31 1.13
CA PHE A 130 -7.71 -18.57 1.79
C PHE A 130 -8.95 -19.39 2.15
N ALA A 131 -9.98 -18.77 2.74
CA ALA A 131 -11.24 -19.43 3.09
C ALA A 131 -11.94 -20.03 1.86
N ARG A 132 -11.83 -19.39 0.69
CA ARG A 132 -12.38 -19.89 -0.58
C ARG A 132 -11.60 -21.10 -1.15
N ALA A 133 -10.35 -21.28 -0.75
CA ALA A 133 -9.48 -22.35 -1.24
C ALA A 133 -9.56 -23.64 -0.42
N LEU A 134 -10.21 -23.60 0.75
CA LEU A 134 -10.51 -24.75 1.62
C LEU A 134 -11.79 -25.45 1.18
#